data_AF-A0AAJ6UXY9-F1
#
_entry.id   AF-A0AAJ6UXY9-F1
#
_cell.length_a   1.000
_cell.length_b   1.000
_cell.length_c   1.000
_cell.angle_alpha   90.00
_cell.angle_beta   90.00
_cell.angle_gamma   90.00
#
_symmetry.space_group_name_H-M   'P 1'
#
loop_
_entity.id
_entity.type
_entity.pdbx_description
1 polymer ?
#
loop_
_entity_poly.entity_id
_entity_poly.type
_entity_poly.pdbx_seq_one_letter_code
_entity_poly.pdbx_strand_id
1 'polypeptide(L)'
;MPTFLHQRPLHGILSDPYPLSPRQSSSSQRQISLFSRTGLIALLSVLLILGVILPWTGTPSIFSATKPASLAKWQQYTLPQAVAFVAKNKTVIVCAVSQPYLPFLSNWLISISRQKHQDKVLVIAEDYATLYKVNEKWPGHAVLVPPAPDSQTAHKFGSQGFFNFTSRRPRHLLHILELGYNVMYNDVDMVWLQDPFPYLKGNHDVYFTDDMAAVKPLDHSHDLPPPGKKGRTYICSCMIFMRPTDGAKLVMKKWIEELKAQPWSRTKKANDQPAFNWALNKTAGQVFADLLAHPHCTNWIIGNLFLCF
;
A
#
# COMPACT_ATOMS: atom_id res chain seq x y z
N MET A 1 67.16 -69.27 48.29
CA MET A 1 66.90 -67.88 48.70
C MET A 1 65.46 -67.53 48.35
N PRO A 2 64.74 -66.80 49.21
CA PRO A 2 63.86 -67.49 50.14
C PRO A 2 62.37 -67.05 50.01
N THR A 3 61.46 -67.93 50.48
CA THR A 3 60.36 -67.63 51.41
C THR A 3 59.28 -66.61 51.01
N PHE A 4 58.03 -67.05 50.83
CA PHE A 4 56.95 -67.07 51.86
C PHE A 4 55.97 -65.89 51.66
N LEU A 5 54.67 -65.92 51.95
CA LEU A 5 53.85 -66.75 52.84
C LEU A 5 52.34 -66.51 52.53
N HIS A 6 51.54 -67.57 52.74
CA HIS A 6 50.19 -67.60 53.38
C HIS A 6 49.02 -66.74 52.86
N GLN A 7 47.73 -67.10 53.00
CA GLN A 7 46.97 -68.31 53.35
C GLN A 7 45.48 -67.93 53.11
N ARG A 8 44.69 -68.80 52.46
CA ARG A 8 43.33 -69.34 52.80
C ARG A 8 42.26 -68.47 53.55
N PRO A 9 40.94 -68.85 53.57
CA PRO A 9 40.13 -69.76 52.71
C PRO A 9 38.60 -69.44 52.57
N LEU A 10 37.84 -70.39 51.96
CA LEU A 10 36.39 -70.74 52.11
C LEU A 10 35.35 -69.79 51.44
N HIS A 11 34.18 -70.19 50.89
CA HIS A 11 33.33 -71.39 50.96
C HIS A 11 32.23 -71.34 49.85
N GLY A 12 31.62 -72.51 49.49
CA GLY A 12 30.18 -72.65 49.11
C GLY A 12 29.84 -72.58 47.61
N ILE A 13 29.68 -73.69 46.87
CA ILE A 13 28.45 -74.51 46.67
C ILE A 13 27.25 -73.71 46.13
N LEU A 14 26.87 -73.89 44.85
CA LEU A 14 25.64 -74.62 44.43
C LEU A 14 25.50 -74.61 42.89
N SER A 15 25.20 -75.78 42.34
CA SER A 15 24.81 -76.05 40.96
C SER A 15 23.39 -75.54 40.68
N ASP A 16 23.15 -74.93 39.52
CA ASP A 16 21.79 -74.76 38.98
C ASP A 16 21.63 -75.66 37.74
N PRO A 17 20.66 -76.61 37.73
CA PRO A 17 20.44 -77.56 36.65
C PRO A 17 19.33 -77.09 35.70
N TYR A 18 19.66 -77.03 34.40
CA TYR A 18 18.80 -76.90 33.21
C TYR A 18 18.54 -75.50 32.58
N PRO A 19 18.50 -75.42 31.23
CA PRO A 19 18.82 -74.25 30.41
C PRO A 19 17.60 -73.61 29.73
N LEU A 20 17.73 -72.41 29.13
CA LEU A 20 16.71 -71.84 28.24
C LEU A 20 17.32 -71.26 26.95
N SER A 21 16.85 -71.80 25.83
CA SER A 21 17.21 -71.49 24.44
C SER A 21 16.86 -70.05 24.01
N PRO A 22 17.55 -69.48 22.99
CA PRO A 22 17.21 -68.15 22.47
C PRO A 22 15.92 -68.17 21.64
N ARG A 23 14.98 -67.31 22.00
CA ARG A 23 13.68 -67.11 21.33
C ARG A 23 13.87 -66.23 20.09
N GLN A 24 13.79 -66.81 18.89
CA GLN A 24 13.63 -66.05 17.64
C GLN A 24 12.23 -65.43 17.60
N SER A 25 12.14 -64.10 17.52
CA SER A 25 10.91 -63.37 17.22
C SER A 25 10.84 -63.11 15.72
N SER A 26 10.04 -63.91 15.00
CA SER A 26 9.63 -63.59 13.64
C SER A 26 8.59 -62.47 13.67
N SER A 27 8.99 -61.23 13.42
CA SER A 27 8.05 -60.13 13.17
C SER A 27 7.43 -60.29 11.78
N SER A 28 6.21 -60.82 11.72
CA SER A 28 5.38 -60.80 10.50
C SER A 28 4.97 -59.34 10.19
N GLN A 29 5.76 -58.64 9.37
CA GLN A 29 5.29 -57.43 8.70
C GLN A 29 4.30 -57.84 7.59
N ARG A 30 2.99 -57.75 7.88
CA ARG A 30 1.95 -57.86 6.85
C ARG A 30 2.06 -56.62 5.95
N GLN A 31 2.61 -56.80 4.75
CA GLN A 31 2.53 -55.78 3.70
C GLN A 31 1.06 -55.62 3.28
N ILE A 32 0.51 -54.43 3.50
CA ILE A 32 -0.82 -54.08 3.01
C ILE A 32 -0.69 -53.80 1.51
N SER A 33 -1.15 -54.75 0.69
CA SER A 33 -1.20 -54.55 -0.76
C SER A 33 -2.29 -53.52 -1.12
N LEU A 34 -1.93 -52.50 -1.88
CA LEU A 34 -2.81 -51.42 -2.34
C LEU A 34 -4.00 -51.92 -3.20
N PHE A 35 -3.88 -53.11 -3.80
CA PHE A 35 -4.92 -53.73 -4.62
C PHE A 35 -5.76 -54.78 -3.86
N SER A 36 -5.54 -54.94 -2.56
CA SER A 36 -6.45 -55.73 -1.71
C SER A 36 -7.76 -54.97 -1.46
N ARG A 37 -8.85 -55.68 -1.16
CA ARG A 37 -10.15 -55.04 -0.83
C ARG A 37 -10.03 -53.98 0.27
N THR A 38 -9.22 -54.24 1.29
CA THR A 38 -8.94 -53.31 2.38
C THR A 38 -8.08 -52.12 1.92
N GLY A 39 -7.11 -52.35 1.03
CA GLY A 39 -6.32 -51.29 0.39
C GLY A 39 -7.16 -50.34 -0.47
N LEU A 40 -8.08 -50.90 -1.28
CA LEU A 40 -9.02 -50.14 -2.09
C LEU A 40 -10.00 -49.30 -1.25
N ILE A 41 -10.52 -49.86 -0.14
CA ILE A 41 -11.39 -49.12 0.79
C ILE A 41 -10.62 -47.99 1.49
N ALA A 42 -9.36 -48.23 1.87
CA ALA A 42 -8.50 -47.19 2.45
C ALA A 42 -8.22 -46.07 1.43
N LEU A 43 -7.94 -46.42 0.18
CA LEU A 43 -7.67 -45.46 -0.89
C LEU A 43 -8.91 -44.62 -1.24
N LEU A 44 -10.09 -45.26 -1.30
CA LEU A 44 -11.37 -44.57 -1.47
C LEU A 44 -11.68 -43.64 -0.29
N SER A 45 -11.42 -44.07 0.94
CA SER A 45 -11.58 -43.23 2.15
C SER A 45 -10.67 -42.00 2.09
N VAL A 46 -9.42 -42.17 1.66
CA VAL A 46 -8.46 -41.05 1.50
C VAL A 46 -8.93 -40.08 0.41
N LEU A 47 -9.39 -40.59 -0.73
CA LEU A 47 -9.92 -39.74 -1.81
C LEU A 47 -11.18 -38.98 -1.39
N LEU A 48 -12.03 -39.57 -0.56
CA LEU A 48 -13.23 -38.92 -0.03
C LEU A 48 -12.87 -37.82 1.00
N ILE A 49 -11.87 -38.05 1.84
CA ILE A 49 -11.32 -37.03 2.75
C ILE A 49 -10.66 -35.88 1.97
N LEU A 50 -9.84 -36.19 0.96
CA LEU A 50 -9.16 -35.21 0.11
C LEU A 50 -10.12 -34.42 -0.79
N GLY A 51 -11.13 -35.07 -1.35
CA GLY A 51 -12.04 -34.49 -2.34
C GLY A 51 -13.27 -33.80 -1.75
N VAL A 52 -13.72 -34.19 -0.55
CA VAL A 52 -14.99 -33.69 0.03
C VAL A 52 -14.77 -32.92 1.32
N ILE A 53 -13.85 -33.36 2.19
CA ILE A 53 -13.67 -32.75 3.52
C ILE A 53 -12.69 -31.57 3.45
N LEU A 54 -11.56 -31.73 2.76
CA LEU A 54 -10.52 -30.69 2.65
C LEU A 54 -10.92 -29.38 1.95
N PRO A 55 -11.84 -29.37 0.96
CA PRO A 55 -12.35 -28.11 0.40
C PRO A 55 -13.34 -27.38 1.32
N TRP A 56 -13.94 -28.06 2.31
CA TRP A 56 -14.95 -27.50 3.22
C TRP A 56 -14.39 -27.11 4.58
N THR A 57 -13.38 -27.82 5.07
CA THR A 57 -12.61 -27.40 6.23
C THR A 57 -11.46 -26.54 5.73
N GLY A 58 -11.69 -25.22 5.60
CA GLY A 58 -10.69 -24.25 5.14
C GLY A 58 -9.33 -24.52 5.77
N THR A 59 -8.41 -25.05 4.97
CA THR A 59 -7.07 -25.40 5.45
C THR A 59 -6.27 -24.12 5.65
N PRO A 60 -5.55 -23.97 6.78
CA PRO A 60 -4.47 -23.00 6.82
C PRO A 60 -3.41 -23.49 5.83
N SER A 61 -3.08 -22.65 4.86
CA SER A 61 -2.10 -22.94 3.81
C SER A 61 -0.78 -23.46 4.39
N ILE A 62 -0.53 -24.78 4.30
CA ILE A 62 0.73 -25.41 4.73
C ILE A 62 1.87 -25.06 3.76
N PHE A 63 1.54 -24.58 2.56
CA PHE A 63 2.45 -23.76 1.79
C PHE A 63 2.40 -22.35 2.37
N SER A 64 3.22 -22.07 3.37
CA SER A 64 3.75 -20.72 3.50
C SER A 64 4.47 -20.47 2.19
N ALA A 65 3.78 -19.82 1.25
CA ALA A 65 4.40 -19.24 0.08
C ALA A 65 5.50 -18.34 0.63
N THR A 66 6.74 -18.81 0.60
CA THR A 66 7.90 -17.98 0.75
C THR A 66 7.72 -16.95 -0.36
N LYS A 67 7.23 -15.76 0.00
CA LYS A 67 7.08 -14.66 -0.97
C LYS A 67 8.42 -14.60 -1.69
N PRO A 68 8.44 -14.67 -3.04
CA PRO A 68 9.70 -14.75 -3.76
C PRO A 68 10.60 -13.61 -3.27
N ALA A 69 11.89 -13.88 -3.05
CA ALA A 69 12.83 -12.90 -2.49
C ALA A 69 12.82 -11.56 -3.28
N SER A 70 12.42 -11.61 -4.55
CA SER A 70 12.18 -10.47 -5.43
C SER A 70 11.07 -9.51 -4.97
N LEU A 71 10.06 -9.98 -4.24
CA LEU A 71 8.98 -9.15 -3.68
C LEU A 71 9.32 -8.60 -2.29
N ALA A 72 10.11 -9.32 -1.51
CA ALA A 72 10.55 -8.88 -0.18
C ALA A 72 11.36 -7.57 -0.25
N LYS A 73 12.15 -7.37 -1.31
CA LYS A 73 12.92 -6.14 -1.51
C LYS A 73 12.04 -4.88 -1.54
N TRP A 74 10.80 -4.98 -2.03
CA TRP A 74 9.88 -3.84 -2.11
C TRP A 74 9.37 -3.40 -0.73
N GLN A 75 9.39 -4.28 0.27
CA GLN A 75 9.07 -3.89 1.66
C GLN A 75 10.13 -2.96 2.26
N GLN A 76 11.37 -3.07 1.78
CA GLN A 76 12.50 -2.24 2.20
C GLN A 76 12.72 -1.03 1.29
N TYR A 77 11.94 -0.92 0.21
CA TYR A 77 12.02 0.19 -0.73
C TYR A 77 11.40 1.43 -0.10
N THR A 78 12.24 2.44 0.14
CA THR A 78 11.84 3.64 0.89
C THR A 78 11.34 4.74 -0.05
N LEU A 79 10.55 5.68 0.48
CA LEU A 79 10.07 6.83 -0.30
C LEU A 79 11.21 7.64 -0.94
N PRO A 80 12.33 7.96 -0.24
CA PRO A 80 13.46 8.63 -0.87
C PRO A 80 14.06 7.87 -2.05
N GLN A 81 14.22 6.55 -1.94
CA GLN A 81 14.72 5.71 -3.04
C GLN A 81 13.74 5.72 -4.22
N ALA A 82 12.45 5.59 -3.95
CA ALA A 82 11.42 5.56 -4.98
C ALA A 82 11.29 6.89 -5.75
N VAL A 83 11.30 8.00 -5.02
CA VAL A 83 11.30 9.35 -5.57
C VAL A 83 12.54 9.57 -6.44
N ALA A 84 13.73 9.22 -5.94
CA ALA A 84 14.97 9.36 -6.70
C ALA A 84 14.99 8.52 -7.99
N PHE A 85 14.34 7.36 -7.99
CA PHE A 85 14.24 6.49 -9.16
C PHE A 85 13.36 7.09 -10.28
N VAL A 86 12.18 7.58 -9.94
CA VAL A 86 11.21 8.06 -10.94
C VAL A 86 11.39 9.53 -11.32
N ALA A 87 11.99 10.35 -10.46
CA ALA A 87 12.06 11.79 -10.69
C ALA A 87 12.78 12.14 -12.00
N LYS A 88 12.15 12.98 -12.82
CA LYS A 88 12.77 13.58 -14.00
C LYS A 88 12.68 15.10 -13.87
N ASN A 89 13.80 15.79 -14.09
CA ASN A 89 13.88 17.25 -13.91
C ASN A 89 13.34 17.70 -12.54
N LYS A 90 13.76 16.99 -11.49
CA LYS A 90 13.31 17.17 -10.09
C LYS A 90 11.79 17.05 -9.88
N THR A 91 11.04 16.45 -10.80
CA THR A 91 9.59 16.38 -10.74
C THR A 91 9.11 14.93 -10.68
N VAL A 92 8.17 14.65 -9.79
CA VAL A 92 7.49 13.36 -9.63
C VAL A 92 5.99 13.55 -9.74
N ILE A 93 5.31 12.61 -10.42
CA ILE A 93 3.84 12.55 -10.46
C ILE A 93 3.41 11.45 -9.50
N VAL A 94 2.49 11.74 -8.58
CA VAL A 94 2.19 10.86 -7.45
C VAL A 94 0.68 10.63 -7.37
N CYS A 95 0.31 9.37 -7.11
CA CYS A 95 -1.02 9.02 -6.64
C CYS A 95 -0.90 8.13 -5.40
N ALA A 96 -1.88 8.18 -4.50
CA ALA A 96 -2.03 7.20 -3.43
C ALA A 96 -3.18 6.26 -3.76
N VAL A 97 -2.99 4.93 -3.64
CA VAL A 97 -3.99 3.95 -4.08
C VAL A 97 -3.89 2.62 -3.33
N SER A 98 -5.03 1.95 -3.18
CA SER A 98 -5.15 0.59 -2.64
C SER A 98 -5.71 -0.38 -3.69
N GLN A 99 -5.62 -1.68 -3.42
CA GLN A 99 -5.85 -2.75 -4.38
C GLN A 99 -7.22 -2.68 -5.08
N PRO A 100 -8.33 -2.32 -4.39
CA PRO A 100 -9.64 -2.22 -5.03
C PRO A 100 -9.72 -1.17 -6.14
N TYR A 101 -8.85 -0.15 -6.12
CA TYR A 101 -8.85 0.95 -7.08
C TYR A 101 -7.81 0.77 -8.20
N LEU A 102 -7.17 -0.39 -8.31
CA LEU A 102 -6.23 -0.68 -9.41
C LEU A 102 -6.83 -0.53 -10.83
N PRO A 103 -8.13 -0.79 -11.08
CA PRO A 103 -8.73 -0.47 -12.38
C PRO A 103 -8.68 1.03 -12.70
N PHE A 104 -8.93 1.90 -11.72
CA PHE A 104 -8.80 3.35 -11.86
C PHE A 104 -7.34 3.76 -12.11
N LEU A 105 -6.41 3.20 -11.32
CA LEU A 105 -4.97 3.41 -11.54
C LEU A 105 -4.57 3.08 -12.99
N SER A 106 -5.06 1.97 -13.54
CA SER A 106 -4.74 1.55 -14.90
C SER A 106 -5.21 2.57 -15.94
N ASN A 107 -6.45 3.08 -15.79
CA ASN A 107 -6.99 4.12 -16.66
C ASN A 107 -6.20 5.44 -16.57
N TRP A 108 -5.90 5.88 -15.34
CA TRP A 108 -5.10 7.07 -15.09
C TRP A 108 -3.69 6.96 -15.68
N LEU A 109 -3.00 5.82 -15.47
CA LEU A 109 -1.67 5.57 -16.04
C LEU A 109 -1.68 5.57 -17.58
N ILE A 110 -2.71 5.01 -18.21
CA ILE A 110 -2.87 5.06 -19.68
C ILE A 110 -2.95 6.53 -20.14
N SER A 111 -3.74 7.35 -19.44
CA SER A 111 -3.89 8.77 -19.79
C SER A 111 -2.58 9.56 -19.66
N ILE A 112 -1.81 9.32 -18.60
CA ILE A 112 -0.48 9.94 -18.40
C ILE A 112 0.52 9.45 -19.46
N SER A 113 0.49 8.16 -19.78
CA SER A 113 1.38 7.57 -20.78
C SER A 113 1.16 8.16 -22.18
N ARG A 114 -0.09 8.49 -22.53
CA ARG A 114 -0.40 9.22 -23.77
C ARG A 114 0.26 10.60 -23.84
N GLN A 115 0.46 11.24 -22.69
CA GLN A 115 1.19 12.51 -22.55
C GLN A 115 2.71 12.32 -22.33
N LYS A 116 3.22 11.09 -22.41
CA LYS A 116 4.65 10.73 -22.29
C LYS A 116 5.29 11.06 -20.93
N HIS A 117 4.50 11.02 -19.85
CA HIS A 117 4.99 11.30 -18.49
C HIS A 117 5.05 10.08 -17.56
N GLN A 118 4.78 8.87 -18.07
CA GLN A 118 4.69 7.65 -17.27
C GLN A 118 5.96 7.39 -16.43
N ASP A 119 7.15 7.67 -16.96
CA ASP A 119 8.42 7.40 -16.25
C ASP A 119 8.60 8.24 -14.97
N LYS A 120 7.81 9.31 -14.80
CA LYS A 120 7.81 10.19 -13.62
C LYS A 120 6.84 9.75 -12.52
N VAL A 121 6.04 8.72 -12.78
CA VAL A 121 4.94 8.35 -11.88
C VAL A 121 5.43 7.47 -10.73
N LEU A 122 5.04 7.82 -9.50
CA LEU A 122 5.19 7.01 -8.31
C LEU A 122 3.83 6.72 -7.69
N VAL A 123 3.53 5.44 -7.54
CA VAL A 123 2.35 4.95 -6.82
C VAL A 123 2.71 4.79 -5.34
N ILE A 124 2.08 5.58 -4.47
CA ILE A 124 2.12 5.34 -3.03
C ILE A 124 1.06 4.29 -2.72
N ALA A 125 1.53 3.06 -2.53
CA ALA A 125 0.70 1.91 -2.21
C ALA A 125 0.22 1.99 -0.75
N GLU A 126 -1.10 1.95 -0.58
CA GLU A 126 -1.76 1.99 0.74
C GLU A 126 -2.02 0.60 1.32
N ASP A 127 -1.69 -0.46 0.56
CA ASP A 127 -1.63 -1.84 1.02
C ASP A 127 -0.50 -2.61 0.30
N TYR A 128 -0.09 -3.73 0.89
CA TYR A 128 0.97 -4.56 0.32
C TYR A 128 0.59 -5.21 -1.02
N ALA A 129 -0.69 -5.50 -1.24
CA ALA A 129 -1.14 -6.14 -2.47
C ALA A 129 -0.93 -5.22 -3.68
N THR A 130 -1.18 -3.92 -3.51
CA THR A 130 -0.90 -2.85 -4.47
C THR A 130 0.60 -2.72 -4.69
N LEU A 131 1.38 -2.65 -3.61
CA LEU A 131 2.84 -2.53 -3.67
C LEU A 131 3.44 -3.63 -4.56
N TYR A 132 3.06 -4.89 -4.32
CA TYR A 132 3.60 -6.01 -5.08
C TYR A 132 3.07 -6.05 -6.50
N LYS A 133 1.76 -5.86 -6.71
CA LYS A 133 1.15 -5.96 -8.03
C LYS A 133 1.62 -4.88 -8.99
N VAL A 134 1.85 -3.65 -8.49
CA VAL A 134 2.43 -2.57 -9.31
C VAL A 134 3.90 -2.88 -9.60
N ASN A 135 4.72 -3.20 -8.59
CA ASN A 135 6.15 -3.43 -8.81
C ASN A 135 6.48 -4.73 -9.55
N GLU A 136 5.58 -5.72 -9.59
CA GLU A 136 5.72 -6.91 -10.44
C GLU A 136 5.63 -6.54 -11.93
N LYS A 137 4.73 -5.63 -12.28
CA LYS A 137 4.51 -5.17 -13.67
C LYS A 137 5.36 -3.98 -14.05
N TRP A 138 5.67 -3.13 -13.08
CA TRP A 138 6.36 -1.86 -13.24
C TRP A 138 7.34 -1.62 -12.08
N PRO A 139 8.48 -2.34 -12.09
CA PRO A 139 9.45 -2.30 -10.99
C PRO A 139 9.94 -0.89 -10.66
N GLY A 140 9.91 -0.54 -9.37
CA GLY A 140 10.43 0.73 -8.85
C GLY A 140 9.40 1.86 -8.83
N HIS A 141 8.22 1.66 -9.42
CA HIS A 141 7.16 2.67 -9.51
C HIS A 141 6.11 2.58 -8.40
N ALA A 142 6.25 1.66 -7.44
CA ALA A 142 5.42 1.68 -6.24
C ALA A 142 6.24 1.63 -4.96
N VAL A 143 5.77 2.36 -3.95
CA VAL A 143 6.35 2.40 -2.61
C VAL A 143 5.25 2.38 -1.57
N LEU A 144 5.50 1.75 -0.43
CA LEU A 144 4.58 1.74 0.71
C LEU A 144 5.25 2.46 1.86
N VAL A 145 4.54 3.40 2.48
CA VAL A 145 5.05 4.18 3.61
C VAL A 145 4.36 3.71 4.89
N PRO A 146 5.06 3.02 5.80
CA PRO A 146 4.46 2.51 7.03
C PRO A 146 3.92 3.62 7.96
N PRO A 147 2.92 3.33 8.80
CA PRO A 147 2.19 2.05 8.88
C PRO A 147 1.19 1.92 7.73
N ALA A 148 1.17 0.79 7.03
CA ALA A 148 0.14 0.52 6.03
C ALA A 148 -0.88 -0.47 6.62
N PRO A 149 -2.19 -0.21 6.48
CA PRO A 149 -3.19 -1.19 6.84
C PRO A 149 -3.14 -2.39 5.87
N ASP A 150 -3.41 -3.60 6.37
CA ASP A 150 -3.62 -4.78 5.51
C ASP A 150 -4.99 -4.78 4.80
N SER A 151 -5.71 -3.65 4.84
CA SER A 151 -7.10 -3.56 4.42
C SER A 151 -7.24 -3.60 2.89
N GLN A 152 -7.64 -4.76 2.37
CA GLN A 152 -8.01 -4.97 0.96
C GLN A 152 -9.44 -4.50 0.63
N THR A 153 -10.10 -3.77 1.54
CA THR A 153 -11.51 -3.37 1.36
C THR A 153 -11.63 -1.99 0.74
N ALA A 154 -12.44 -1.86 -0.31
CA ALA A 154 -12.80 -0.56 -0.86
C ALA A 154 -13.58 0.25 0.18
N HIS A 155 -13.25 1.52 0.33
CA HIS A 155 -13.94 2.40 1.26
C HIS A 155 -14.92 3.30 0.52
N LYS A 156 -16.18 3.32 0.97
CA LYS A 156 -17.18 4.24 0.43
C LYS A 156 -16.74 5.68 0.71
N PHE A 157 -16.97 6.58 -0.26
CA PHE A 157 -16.78 8.02 -0.06
C PHE A 157 -17.49 8.49 1.22
N GLY A 158 -16.82 9.31 2.02
CA GLY A 158 -17.35 9.80 3.28
C GLY A 158 -17.30 8.83 4.46
N SER A 159 -16.73 7.63 4.29
CA SER A 159 -16.52 6.67 5.39
C SER A 159 -15.26 6.95 6.19
N GLN A 160 -15.18 6.41 7.41
CA GLN A 160 -13.98 6.51 8.26
C GLN A 160 -12.75 5.87 7.60
N GLY A 161 -12.94 4.75 6.87
CA GLY A 161 -11.86 4.13 6.11
C GLY A 161 -11.34 5.02 4.98
N PHE A 162 -12.25 5.70 4.27
CA PHE A 162 -11.89 6.66 3.23
C PHE A 162 -11.14 7.87 3.82
N PHE A 163 -11.55 8.35 4.99
CA PHE A 163 -10.82 9.39 5.73
C PHE A 163 -9.42 8.93 6.15
N ASN A 164 -9.27 7.71 6.67
CA ASN A 164 -7.97 7.18 7.07
C ASN A 164 -7.01 7.06 5.89
N PHE A 165 -7.52 6.72 4.71
CA PHE A 165 -6.78 6.69 3.45
C PHE A 165 -6.36 8.11 3.02
N THR A 166 -7.32 9.01 2.84
CA THR A 166 -7.08 10.36 2.31
C THR A 166 -6.26 11.26 3.25
N SER A 167 -6.43 11.14 4.56
CA SER A 167 -5.70 11.96 5.57
C SER A 167 -4.19 11.71 5.63
N ARG A 168 -3.68 10.68 4.96
CA ARG A 168 -2.23 10.39 4.86
C ARG A 168 -1.54 11.22 3.77
N ARG A 169 -2.30 11.63 2.75
CA ARG A 169 -1.85 12.40 1.58
C ARG A 169 -0.88 13.54 1.93
N PRO A 170 -1.20 14.50 2.82
CA PRO A 170 -0.30 15.63 3.06
C PRO A 170 1.04 15.23 3.69
N ARG A 171 1.11 14.11 4.43
CA ARG A 171 2.39 13.62 4.97
C ARG A 171 3.29 13.07 3.87
N HIS A 172 2.72 12.36 2.91
CA HIS A 172 3.46 11.86 1.76
C HIS A 172 3.99 13.00 0.91
N LEU A 173 3.13 13.97 0.59
CA LEU A 173 3.50 15.14 -0.20
C LEU A 173 4.57 15.99 0.51
N LEU A 174 4.41 16.25 1.82
CA LEU A 174 5.40 16.98 2.61
C LEU A 174 6.78 16.30 2.55
N HIS A 175 6.86 14.98 2.73
CA HIS A 175 8.14 14.27 2.69
C HIS A 175 8.82 14.42 1.32
N ILE A 176 8.07 14.36 0.21
CA ILE A 176 8.62 14.57 -1.13
C ILE A 176 9.15 16.01 -1.31
N LEU A 177 8.43 17.00 -0.79
CA LEU A 177 8.87 18.41 -0.81
C LEU A 177 10.13 18.63 0.05
N GLU A 178 10.23 17.95 1.20
CA GLU A 178 11.40 18.00 2.09
C GLU A 178 12.63 17.32 1.47
N LEU A 179 12.43 16.35 0.58
CA LEU A 179 13.49 15.75 -0.25
C LEU A 179 13.94 16.65 -1.42
N GLY A 180 13.27 17.79 -1.64
CA GLY A 180 13.68 18.78 -2.65
C GLY A 180 13.11 18.55 -4.05
N TYR A 181 12.01 17.79 -4.18
CA TYR A 181 11.36 17.52 -5.47
C TYR A 181 10.07 18.32 -5.65
N ASN A 182 9.79 18.73 -6.88
CA ASN A 182 8.45 19.15 -7.28
C ASN A 182 7.54 17.91 -7.32
N VAL A 183 6.28 18.07 -6.95
CA VAL A 183 5.31 16.98 -6.94
C VAL A 183 4.00 17.39 -7.61
N MET A 184 3.52 16.56 -8.54
CA MET A 184 2.18 16.61 -9.10
C MET A 184 1.36 15.49 -8.44
N TYR A 185 0.43 15.82 -7.56
CA TYR A 185 -0.50 14.85 -6.99
C TYR A 185 -1.76 14.73 -7.87
N ASN A 186 -2.18 13.50 -8.17
CA ASN A 186 -3.52 13.23 -8.70
C ASN A 186 -4.24 12.10 -7.94
N ASP A 187 -5.55 12.23 -7.79
CA ASP A 187 -6.40 11.08 -7.51
C ASP A 187 -6.52 10.17 -8.75
N VAL A 188 -6.65 8.86 -8.52
CA VAL A 188 -6.64 7.85 -9.60
C VAL A 188 -7.95 7.77 -10.40
N ASP A 189 -9.01 8.41 -9.91
CA ASP A 189 -10.28 8.58 -10.62
C ASP A 189 -10.25 9.77 -11.59
N MET A 190 -9.06 10.33 -11.86
CA MET A 190 -8.82 11.34 -12.89
C MET A 190 -8.28 10.73 -14.19
N VAL A 191 -8.39 11.46 -15.30
CA VAL A 191 -7.64 11.19 -16.53
C VAL A 191 -7.08 12.47 -17.14
N TRP A 192 -5.90 12.38 -17.76
CA TRP A 192 -5.26 13.47 -18.48
C TRP A 192 -5.66 13.44 -19.96
N LEU A 193 -6.34 14.48 -20.42
CA LEU A 193 -6.66 14.68 -21.83
C LEU A 193 -5.52 15.40 -22.56
N GLN A 194 -4.78 16.26 -21.86
CA GLN A 194 -3.55 16.91 -22.33
C GLN A 194 -2.47 16.91 -21.24
N ASP A 195 -1.28 17.37 -21.62
CA ASP A 195 -0.20 17.64 -20.67
C ASP A 195 -0.54 18.89 -19.82
N PRO A 196 -0.63 18.79 -18.48
CA PRO A 196 -0.92 19.94 -17.63
C PRO A 196 0.30 20.87 -17.42
N PHE A 197 1.53 20.38 -17.63
CA PHE A 197 2.74 21.14 -17.31
C PHE A 197 2.89 22.49 -18.05
N PRO A 198 2.52 22.62 -19.34
CA PRO A 198 2.52 23.90 -20.05
C PRO A 198 1.65 24.99 -19.42
N TYR A 199 0.65 24.62 -18.61
CA TYR A 199 -0.26 25.55 -17.95
C TYR A 199 0.23 25.98 -16.56
N LEU A 200 1.23 25.30 -15.99
CA LEU A 200 1.85 25.65 -14.70
C LEU A 200 2.85 26.81 -14.87
N LYS A 201 2.33 27.99 -15.22
CA LYS A 201 3.12 29.20 -15.49
C LYS A 201 3.53 29.90 -14.19
N GLY A 202 4.54 30.76 -14.26
CA GLY A 202 5.05 31.48 -13.09
C GLY A 202 5.84 30.62 -12.12
N ASN A 203 6.16 31.19 -10.96
CA ASN A 203 6.95 30.54 -9.91
C ASN A 203 6.17 30.49 -8.59
N HIS A 204 4.98 29.87 -8.64
CA HIS A 204 4.11 29.72 -7.48
C HIS A 204 4.55 28.51 -6.65
N ASP A 205 4.27 28.58 -5.34
CA ASP A 205 4.53 27.51 -4.38
C ASP A 205 3.64 26.30 -4.65
N VAL A 206 2.35 26.57 -4.90
CA VAL A 206 1.29 25.58 -5.04
C VAL A 206 0.32 26.00 -6.14
N TYR A 207 -0.08 25.04 -6.97
CA TYR A 207 -1.13 25.18 -7.97
C TYR A 207 -2.23 24.17 -7.67
N PHE A 208 -3.48 24.60 -7.79
CA PHE A 208 -4.65 23.76 -7.55
C PHE A 208 -5.80 24.16 -8.47
N THR A 209 -6.81 23.30 -8.55
CA THR A 209 -8.06 23.57 -9.27
C THR A 209 -9.19 23.91 -8.29
N ASP A 210 -10.16 24.70 -8.73
CA ASP A 210 -11.37 24.87 -7.94
C ASP A 210 -12.21 23.59 -7.93
N ASP A 211 -13.11 23.49 -6.96
CA ASP A 211 -14.09 22.40 -6.86
C ASP A 211 -15.48 22.89 -7.30
N MET A 212 -15.52 23.74 -8.33
CA MET A 212 -16.76 24.33 -8.85
C MET A 212 -17.06 23.76 -10.23
N ALA A 213 -18.34 23.49 -10.52
CA ALA A 213 -18.75 22.99 -11.84
C ALA A 213 -18.76 24.07 -12.94
N ALA A 214 -18.74 25.35 -12.55
CA ALA A 214 -18.85 26.47 -13.48
C ALA A 214 -17.47 26.83 -14.04
N VAL A 215 -17.30 26.68 -15.36
CA VAL A 215 -16.06 27.00 -16.06
C VAL A 215 -15.69 28.48 -15.85
N LYS A 216 -14.52 28.72 -15.26
CA LYS A 216 -13.95 30.07 -15.13
C LYS A 216 -13.44 30.58 -16.48
N PRO A 217 -13.68 31.86 -16.82
CA PRO A 217 -13.03 32.52 -17.96
C PRO A 217 -11.50 32.45 -17.88
N LEU A 218 -10.79 32.50 -19.01
CA LEU A 218 -9.32 32.42 -19.04
C LEU A 218 -8.60 33.55 -18.30
N ASP A 219 -9.26 34.70 -18.16
CA ASP A 219 -8.78 35.92 -17.53
C ASP A 219 -9.23 36.06 -16.05
N HIS A 220 -9.67 34.96 -15.42
CA HIS A 220 -10.06 34.97 -14.02
C HIS A 220 -8.87 35.26 -13.09
N SER A 221 -9.14 35.79 -11.89
CA SER A 221 -8.09 35.93 -10.86
C SER A 221 -7.57 34.56 -10.43
N HIS A 222 -6.24 34.43 -10.41
CA HIS A 222 -5.51 33.26 -9.91
C HIS A 222 -5.41 33.23 -8.38
N ASP A 223 -5.93 34.25 -7.68
CA ASP A 223 -5.95 34.29 -6.22
C ASP A 223 -6.90 33.21 -5.65
N LEU A 224 -6.65 32.86 -4.39
CA LEU A 224 -7.58 32.03 -3.64
C LEU A 224 -8.97 32.70 -3.59
N PRO A 225 -10.05 31.98 -3.97
CA PRO A 225 -11.38 32.55 -3.89
C PRO A 225 -11.74 32.79 -2.41
N PRO A 226 -12.48 33.88 -2.12
CA PRO A 226 -12.83 34.21 -0.75
C PRO A 226 -13.62 33.07 -0.10
N PRO A 227 -13.54 32.92 1.23
CA PRO A 227 -14.24 31.85 1.92
C PRO A 227 -15.75 31.93 1.69
N GLY A 228 -16.38 30.80 1.35
CA GLY A 228 -17.83 30.73 1.13
C GLY A 228 -18.64 30.67 2.43
N LYS A 229 -19.94 30.33 2.33
CA LYS A 229 -20.88 30.25 3.48
C LYS A 229 -20.41 29.36 4.65
N LYS A 230 -19.51 28.41 4.39
CA LYS A 230 -18.95 27.50 5.40
C LYS A 230 -17.64 28.02 6.02
N GLY A 231 -17.26 29.28 5.76
CA GLY A 231 -16.06 29.93 6.30
C GLY A 231 -14.75 29.45 5.69
N ARG A 232 -14.80 28.64 4.62
CA ARG A 232 -13.63 28.13 3.92
C ARG A 232 -13.73 28.31 2.41
N THR A 233 -12.58 28.39 1.74
CA THR A 233 -12.51 28.30 0.29
C THR A 233 -12.98 26.91 -0.19
N TYR A 234 -13.18 26.75 -1.50
CA TYR A 234 -13.70 25.53 -2.11
C TYR A 234 -12.85 25.09 -3.30
N ILE A 235 -11.67 24.61 -2.95
CA ILE A 235 -10.61 24.10 -3.80
C ILE A 235 -10.59 22.57 -3.72
N CYS A 236 -10.38 21.96 -4.88
CA CYS A 236 -10.30 20.52 -5.01
C CYS A 236 -8.95 20.01 -4.49
N SER A 237 -8.93 18.86 -3.79
CA SER A 237 -7.69 18.20 -3.40
C SER A 237 -7.21 17.13 -4.39
N CYS A 238 -7.95 16.87 -5.47
CA CYS A 238 -7.68 15.80 -6.44
C CYS A 238 -6.54 16.09 -7.42
N MET A 239 -6.18 17.37 -7.61
CA MET A 239 -5.03 17.79 -8.42
C MET A 239 -4.29 18.90 -7.67
N ILE A 240 -3.02 18.66 -7.37
CA ILE A 240 -2.18 19.66 -6.70
C ILE A 240 -0.76 19.56 -7.26
N PHE A 241 -0.25 20.64 -7.84
CA PHE A 241 1.18 20.75 -8.15
C PHE A 241 1.90 21.62 -7.12
N MET A 242 3.06 21.19 -6.64
CA MET A 242 3.81 21.90 -5.61
C MET A 242 5.30 21.91 -5.93
N ARG A 243 5.94 23.03 -5.60
CA ARG A 243 7.40 23.19 -5.61
C ARG A 243 7.94 23.00 -4.20
N PRO A 244 9.21 22.57 -4.01
CA PRO A 244 9.80 22.31 -2.69
C PRO A 244 10.17 23.58 -1.91
N THR A 245 9.30 24.59 -1.96
CA THR A 245 9.45 25.88 -1.27
C THR A 245 8.96 25.81 0.17
N ASP A 246 9.32 26.81 0.98
CA ASP A 246 8.83 26.88 2.35
C ASP A 246 7.33 27.16 2.40
N GLY A 247 6.79 27.89 1.42
CA GLY A 247 5.34 28.12 1.27
C GLY A 247 4.56 26.83 1.04
N ALA A 248 4.99 25.98 0.10
CA ALA A 248 4.32 24.70 -0.15
C ALA A 248 4.39 23.76 1.06
N LYS A 249 5.55 23.69 1.72
CA LYS A 249 5.73 22.91 2.97
C LYS A 249 4.84 23.45 4.09
N LEU A 250 4.66 24.77 4.19
CA LEU A 250 3.77 25.39 5.16
C LEU A 250 2.30 24.98 4.95
N VAL A 251 1.82 24.96 3.70
CA VAL A 251 0.46 24.47 3.37
C VAL A 251 0.29 23.03 3.81
N MET A 252 1.25 22.14 3.50
CA MET A 252 1.16 20.72 3.90
C MET A 252 1.17 20.55 5.43
N LYS A 253 2.05 21.27 6.14
CA LYS A 253 2.10 21.25 7.62
C LYS A 253 0.77 21.72 8.22
N LYS A 254 0.21 22.81 7.70
CA LYS A 254 -1.09 23.34 8.16
C LYS A 254 -2.23 22.37 7.85
N TRP A 255 -2.20 21.69 6.70
CA TRP A 255 -3.19 20.66 6.38
C TRP A 255 -3.13 19.49 7.36
N ILE A 256 -1.93 19.02 7.73
CA ILE A 256 -1.75 17.98 8.77
C ILE A 256 -2.31 18.45 10.11
N GLU A 257 -2.07 19.71 10.50
CA GLU A 257 -2.63 20.30 11.72
C GLU A 257 -4.16 20.34 11.69
N GLU A 258 -4.76 20.80 10.59
CA GLU A 258 -6.22 20.86 10.43
C GLU A 258 -6.87 19.46 10.45
N LEU A 259 -6.20 18.45 9.89
CA LEU A 259 -6.63 17.05 9.96
C LEU A 259 -6.55 16.49 11.38
N LYS A 260 -5.66 16.99 12.24
CA LYS A 260 -5.55 16.59 13.65
C LYS A 260 -6.56 17.31 14.53
N ALA A 261 -6.64 18.63 14.40
CA ALA A 261 -7.50 19.48 15.24
C ALA A 261 -8.99 19.33 14.90
N GLN A 262 -9.31 19.21 13.61
CA GLN A 262 -10.66 19.04 13.07
C GLN A 262 -11.73 19.99 13.67
N PRO A 263 -11.46 21.30 13.91
CA PRO A 263 -12.42 22.19 14.58
C PRO A 263 -13.73 22.38 13.78
N TRP A 264 -13.71 22.00 12.50
CA TRP A 264 -14.79 22.14 11.53
C TRP A 264 -15.66 20.88 11.36
N SER A 265 -15.40 19.78 12.08
CA SER A 265 -16.17 18.52 11.96
C SER A 265 -16.79 18.12 13.31
N ARG A 266 -18.10 18.34 13.48
CA ARG A 266 -18.81 18.05 14.75
C ARG A 266 -19.35 16.63 14.89
N THR A 267 -19.51 15.86 13.80
CA THR A 267 -20.32 14.62 13.84
C THR A 267 -19.83 13.44 12.99
N LYS A 268 -18.97 13.61 11.97
CA LYS A 268 -18.40 12.47 11.22
C LYS A 268 -17.20 12.86 10.34
N LYS A 269 -16.11 12.08 10.43
CA LYS A 269 -14.90 12.22 9.60
C LYS A 269 -15.16 11.60 8.23
N ALA A 270 -15.19 12.42 7.18
CA ALA A 270 -15.64 11.98 5.86
C ALA A 270 -14.55 12.07 4.78
N ASN A 271 -13.73 13.12 4.76
CA ASN A 271 -12.64 13.31 3.78
C ASN A 271 -11.62 14.38 4.26
N ASP A 272 -10.55 14.54 3.50
CA ASP A 272 -9.39 15.41 3.76
C ASP A 272 -9.53 16.83 3.18
N GLN A 273 -10.30 17.00 2.10
CA GLN A 273 -10.47 18.28 1.41
C GLN A 273 -10.93 19.45 2.31
N PRO A 274 -11.83 19.29 3.31
CA PRO A 274 -12.15 20.40 4.20
C PRO A 274 -10.96 20.90 5.01
N ALA A 275 -10.11 20.01 5.49
CA ALA A 275 -8.88 20.39 6.18
C ALA A 275 -7.93 21.14 5.24
N PHE A 276 -7.83 20.69 3.98
CA PHE A 276 -7.01 21.35 2.96
C PHE A 276 -7.44 22.79 2.73
N ASN A 277 -8.75 23.00 2.55
CA ASN A 277 -9.32 24.32 2.33
C ASN A 277 -9.13 25.26 3.53
N TRP A 278 -9.24 24.75 4.76
CA TRP A 278 -8.91 25.52 5.95
C TRP A 278 -7.42 25.87 6.02
N ALA A 279 -6.54 24.95 5.63
CA ALA A 279 -5.12 25.21 5.57
C ALA A 279 -4.78 26.32 4.57
N LEU A 280 -5.31 26.27 3.35
CA LEU A 280 -5.14 27.30 2.33
C LEU A 280 -5.58 28.68 2.84
N ASN A 281 -6.74 28.76 3.49
CA ASN A 281 -7.23 30.01 4.09
C ASN A 281 -6.29 30.55 5.17
N LYS A 282 -5.76 29.69 6.05
CA LYS A 282 -4.87 30.10 7.14
C LYS A 282 -3.46 30.49 6.67
N THR A 283 -3.09 30.08 5.47
CA THR A 283 -1.82 30.43 4.83
C THR A 283 -1.97 31.51 3.76
N ALA A 284 -3.18 32.04 3.56
CA ALA A 284 -3.43 33.11 2.60
C ALA A 284 -2.57 34.35 2.93
N GLY A 285 -1.94 34.94 1.91
CA GLY A 285 -1.00 36.05 2.06
C GLY A 285 0.42 35.67 2.51
N GLN A 286 0.68 34.40 2.86
CA GLN A 286 2.02 33.89 3.18
C GLN A 286 2.57 32.94 2.11
N VAL A 287 1.72 32.46 1.21
CA VAL A 287 2.03 31.46 0.18
C VAL A 287 1.64 32.02 -1.17
N PHE A 288 2.54 31.90 -2.16
CA PHE A 288 2.24 32.19 -3.55
C PHE A 288 1.46 31.02 -4.14
N ALA A 289 0.14 31.10 -4.00
CA ALA A 289 -0.78 30.11 -4.55
C ALA A 289 -1.28 30.54 -5.93
N ASP A 290 -1.56 29.58 -6.80
CA ASP A 290 -2.15 29.80 -8.13
C ASP A 290 -3.38 28.91 -8.32
N LEU A 291 -4.53 29.54 -8.55
CA LEU A 291 -5.73 28.88 -8.98
C LEU A 291 -5.68 28.68 -10.50
N LEU A 292 -5.61 27.43 -10.94
CA LEU A 292 -5.61 27.09 -12.36
C LEU A 292 -6.98 27.34 -12.98
N ALA A 293 -6.96 27.86 -14.22
CA ALA A 293 -8.17 28.07 -14.99
C ALA A 293 -8.82 26.74 -15.36
N HIS A 294 -10.12 26.68 -15.10
CA HIS A 294 -10.97 25.52 -15.37
C HIS A 294 -10.91 24.96 -16.82
N PRO A 295 -10.75 25.75 -17.90
CA PRO A 295 -10.60 25.21 -19.27
C PRO A 295 -9.26 24.49 -19.55
N HIS A 296 -8.30 24.52 -18.61
CA HIS A 296 -6.96 23.91 -18.77
C HIS A 296 -6.67 22.78 -17.78
N CYS A 297 -7.59 22.51 -16.85
CA CYS A 297 -7.56 21.44 -15.85
C CYS A 297 -8.96 21.44 -15.22
N THR A 298 -9.78 20.43 -15.48
CA THR A 298 -11.22 20.50 -15.21
C THR A 298 -11.62 19.33 -14.30
N ASN A 299 -12.59 19.54 -13.42
CA ASN A 299 -13.24 18.45 -12.70
C ASN A 299 -14.63 18.20 -13.32
N TRP A 300 -14.68 17.77 -14.58
CA TRP A 300 -15.96 17.27 -15.11
C TRP A 300 -16.25 15.90 -14.53
N ILE A 301 -17.33 15.83 -13.76
CA ILE A 301 -17.92 14.58 -13.28
C ILE A 301 -18.79 14.02 -14.41
N ILE A 302 -18.23 13.14 -15.26
CA ILE A 302 -19.03 12.29 -16.18
C ILE A 302 -19.09 10.90 -15.54
N GLY A 303 -20.11 10.66 -14.71
CA GLY A 303 -20.06 9.55 -13.76
C GLY A 303 -18.98 9.79 -12.69
N ASN A 304 -18.46 8.73 -12.05
CA ASN A 304 -17.41 8.86 -11.00
C ASN A 304 -16.00 9.15 -11.56
N LEU A 305 -15.86 9.84 -12.70
CA LEU A 305 -14.57 10.07 -13.36
C LEU A 305 -14.33 11.58 -13.51
N PHE A 306 -13.14 12.05 -13.14
CA PHE A 306 -12.67 13.43 -13.29
C PHE A 306 -11.79 13.59 -14.54
N LEU A 307 -11.97 14.67 -15.31
CA LEU A 307 -11.27 14.91 -16.58
C LEU A 307 -10.32 16.11 -16.50
N CYS A 308 -9.03 15.89 -16.33
CA CYS A 308 -8.02 16.95 -16.41
C CYS A 308 -7.78 17.30 -17.89
N PHE A 309 -8.27 18.46 -18.34
CA PHE A 309 -8.06 18.97 -19.71
C PHE A 309 -6.67 19.53 -19.92
#